data_AF-A0A960NTB1-F1
#
_entry.id   AF-A0A960NTB1-F1
#
_cell.length_a   1.000
_cell.length_b   1.000
_cell.length_c   1.000
_cell.angle_alpha   90.00
_cell.angle_beta   90.00
_cell.angle_gamma   90.00
#
_symmetry.space_group_name_H-M   'P 1'
#
loop_
_entity.id
_entity.type
_entity.pdbx_description
1 polymer ?
#
loop_
_entity_poly.entity_id
_entity_poly.type
_entity_poly.pdbx_seq_one_letter_code
_entity_poly.pdbx_strand_id
1 'polypeptide(L)'
;HQRHELSRIAGMTSAEAKAELLSQVEHEARLQAVQLSREIESDARRDGEQKARQIIVGAIQRLATEQTTESVVTTVPLPGDEIKGRIIGREGRNIRAFESATGCDLIIDDTPEVVTVSGFDPVRRGIARTALARLIQDGRIQPTRIEDAVDKARAEVDKLIEQAGQQALVDAEVTNLHPEIVRTLGRLRYRY
;
A
#
# COMPACT_ATOMS: atom_id res chain seq x y z
N HIS A 1 21.52 -54.04 -13.21
CA HIS A 1 20.46 -53.29 -13.92
C HIS A 1 20.01 -53.99 -15.21
N GLN A 2 20.88 -54.19 -16.20
CA GLN A 2 20.52 -54.78 -17.51
C GLN A 2 19.81 -56.15 -17.44
N ARG A 3 20.30 -57.08 -16.60
CA ARG A 3 19.68 -58.41 -16.42
C ARG A 3 18.28 -58.37 -15.80
N HIS A 4 17.99 -57.33 -15.00
CA HIS A 4 16.70 -57.11 -14.33
C HIS A 4 15.66 -56.53 -15.29
N GLU A 5 16.06 -55.56 -16.13
CA GLU A 5 15.20 -55.05 -17.20
C GLU A 5 14.90 -56.11 -18.25
N LEU A 6 15.90 -56.90 -18.66
CA LEU A 6 15.70 -58.01 -19.59
C LEU A 6 14.73 -59.06 -19.04
N SER A 7 14.80 -59.37 -17.74
CA SER A 7 13.85 -60.28 -17.09
C SER A 7 12.44 -59.70 -17.00
N ARG A 8 12.30 -58.38 -16.84
CA ARG A 8 11.02 -57.68 -16.82
C ARG A 8 10.38 -57.68 -18.21
N ILE A 9 11.16 -57.30 -19.23
CA ILE A 9 10.73 -57.27 -20.64
C ILE A 9 10.33 -58.67 -21.13
N ALA A 10 11.07 -59.72 -20.73
CA ALA A 10 10.77 -61.11 -21.10
C ALA A 10 9.49 -61.66 -20.44
N GLY A 11 9.01 -61.05 -19.34
CA GLY A 11 7.82 -61.47 -18.59
C GLY A 11 6.56 -60.63 -18.84
N MET A 12 6.67 -59.53 -19.60
CA MET A 12 5.54 -58.65 -19.89
C MET A 12 4.81 -59.08 -21.16
N THR A 13 3.49 -59.02 -21.12
CA THR A 13 2.66 -59.10 -22.33
C THR A 13 2.76 -57.80 -23.13
N SER A 14 2.53 -57.87 -24.44
CA SER A 14 2.51 -56.68 -25.30
C SER A 14 1.53 -55.59 -24.82
N ALA A 15 0.43 -56.01 -24.18
CA ALA A 15 -0.56 -55.10 -23.60
C ALA A 15 -0.01 -54.33 -22.37
N GLU A 16 0.70 -55.02 -21.48
CA GLU A 16 1.32 -54.41 -20.29
C GLU A 16 2.45 -53.45 -20.68
N ALA A 17 3.29 -53.83 -21.65
CA ALA A 17 4.36 -52.98 -22.16
C ALA A 17 3.79 -51.68 -22.78
N LYS A 18 2.68 -51.79 -23.52
CA LYS A 18 1.99 -50.63 -24.09
C LYS A 18 1.38 -49.73 -23.01
N ALA A 19 0.78 -50.31 -21.96
CA ALA A 19 0.20 -49.55 -20.86
C ALA A 19 1.26 -48.79 -20.06
N GLU A 20 2.40 -49.42 -19.77
CA GLU A 20 3.51 -48.75 -19.07
C GLU A 20 4.09 -47.60 -19.89
N LEU A 21 4.32 -47.82 -21.19
CA LEU A 21 4.81 -46.76 -22.08
C LEU A 21 3.84 -45.58 -22.16
N LEU A 22 2.54 -45.85 -22.29
CA LEU A 22 1.52 -44.78 -22.29
C LEU A 22 1.51 -44.00 -20.97
N SER A 23 1.66 -44.69 -19.84
CA SER A 23 1.73 -44.03 -18.52
C SER A 23 2.98 -43.16 -18.37
N GLN A 24 4.11 -43.57 -18.91
CA GLN A 24 5.35 -42.78 -18.90
C GLN A 24 5.21 -41.52 -19.76
N VAL A 25 4.70 -41.67 -20.99
CA VAL A 25 4.46 -40.55 -21.90
C VAL A 25 3.46 -39.56 -21.30
N GLU A 26 2.40 -40.05 -20.65
CA GLU A 26 1.43 -39.18 -19.97
C GLU A 26 2.09 -38.40 -18.82
N HIS A 27 2.95 -39.04 -18.02
CA HIS A 27 3.66 -38.39 -16.93
C HIS A 27 4.61 -37.29 -17.45
N GLU A 28 5.39 -37.58 -18.48
CA GLU A 28 6.28 -36.62 -19.12
C GLU A 28 5.51 -35.44 -19.73
N ALA A 29 4.41 -35.72 -20.44
CA ALA A 29 3.56 -34.68 -21.02
C ALA A 29 2.97 -33.75 -19.94
N ARG A 30 2.55 -34.29 -18.79
CA ARG A 30 2.07 -33.48 -17.66
C ARG A 30 3.17 -32.60 -17.08
N LEU A 31 4.39 -33.10 -16.92
CA LEU A 31 5.52 -32.30 -16.44
C LEU A 31 5.87 -31.16 -17.40
N GLN A 32 5.90 -31.44 -18.70
CA GLN A 32 6.12 -30.44 -19.74
C GLN A 32 5.00 -29.39 -19.77
N ALA A 33 3.74 -29.81 -19.61
CA ALA A 33 2.62 -28.87 -19.54
C ALA A 33 2.71 -27.92 -18.35
N VAL A 34 3.17 -28.39 -17.19
CA VAL A 34 3.40 -27.53 -16.01
C VAL A 34 4.52 -26.52 -16.26
N GLN A 35 5.62 -26.95 -16.89
CA GLN A 35 6.72 -26.05 -17.24
C GLN A 35 6.26 -24.98 -18.23
N LEU A 36 5.61 -25.39 -19.32
CA LEU A 36 5.07 -24.48 -20.33
C LEU A 36 4.07 -23.49 -19.73
N SER A 37 3.19 -23.95 -18.84
CA SER A 37 2.23 -23.05 -18.17
C SER A 37 2.94 -21.97 -17.33
N ARG A 38 4.02 -22.32 -16.63
CA ARG A 38 4.80 -21.35 -15.84
C ARG A 38 5.55 -20.37 -16.72
N GLU A 39 6.07 -20.82 -17.85
CA GLU A 39 6.72 -19.95 -18.84
C GLU A 39 5.73 -18.95 -19.42
N ILE A 40 4.55 -19.41 -19.86
CA ILE A 40 3.48 -18.55 -20.38
C ILE A 40 3.06 -17.51 -19.34
N GLU A 41 2.87 -17.91 -18.08
CA GLU A 41 2.50 -16.99 -17.00
C GLU A 41 3.59 -15.93 -16.73
N SER A 42 4.86 -16.36 -16.72
CA SER A 42 6.02 -15.48 -16.54
C SER A 42 6.16 -14.47 -17.68
N ASP A 43 6.01 -14.92 -18.92
CA ASP A 43 6.08 -14.05 -20.11
C ASP A 43 4.92 -13.06 -20.14
N ALA A 44 3.69 -13.52 -19.89
CA ALA A 44 2.52 -12.65 -19.81
C ALA A 44 2.68 -11.56 -18.74
N ARG A 45 3.26 -11.91 -17.58
CA ARG A 45 3.55 -10.95 -16.51
C ARG A 45 4.60 -9.93 -16.93
N ARG A 46 5.68 -10.36 -17.59
CA ARG A 46 6.76 -9.49 -18.07
C ARG A 46 6.26 -8.49 -19.11
N ASP A 47 5.48 -8.97 -20.08
CA ASP A 47 4.87 -8.14 -21.12
C ASP A 47 3.87 -7.16 -20.53
N GLY A 48 3.08 -7.60 -19.56
CA GLY A 48 2.15 -6.76 -18.82
C GLY A 48 2.88 -5.62 -18.09
N GLU A 49 3.96 -5.92 -17.39
CA GLU A 49 4.77 -4.92 -16.68
C GLU A 49 5.41 -3.91 -17.64
N GLN A 50 5.92 -4.37 -18.78
CA GLN A 50 6.49 -3.48 -19.80
C GLN A 50 5.45 -2.53 -20.38
N LYS A 51 4.26 -3.04 -20.74
CA LYS A 51 3.14 -2.22 -21.24
C LYS A 51 2.66 -1.22 -20.19
N ALA A 52 2.50 -1.65 -18.94
CA ALA A 52 2.09 -0.78 -17.85
C ALA A 52 3.09 0.38 -17.67
N ARG A 53 4.40 0.09 -17.70
CA ARG A 53 5.45 1.11 -17.61
C ARG A 53 5.37 2.13 -18.75
N GLN A 54 5.15 1.68 -19.98
CA GLN A 54 4.99 2.58 -21.13
C GLN A 54 3.79 3.51 -20.99
N ILE A 55 2.65 2.97 -20.52
CA ILE A 55 1.43 3.75 -20.28
C ILE A 55 1.68 4.81 -19.20
N ILE A 56 2.32 4.44 -18.09
CA ILE A 56 2.65 5.36 -16.99
C ILE A 56 3.57 6.49 -17.48
N VAL A 57 4.63 6.16 -18.23
CA VAL A 57 5.54 7.16 -18.79
C VAL A 57 4.79 8.13 -19.70
N GLY A 58 3.93 7.62 -20.59
CA GLY A 58 3.11 8.47 -21.45
C GLY A 58 2.13 9.36 -20.68
N ALA A 59 1.57 8.87 -19.57
CA ALA A 59 0.71 9.66 -18.71
C ALA A 59 1.47 10.78 -17.99
N ILE A 60 2.66 10.49 -17.43
CA ILE A 60 3.52 11.48 -16.76
C ILE A 60 3.92 12.58 -17.75
N GLN A 61 4.37 12.21 -18.95
CA GLN A 61 4.77 13.17 -19.98
C GLN A 61 3.65 14.14 -20.38
N ARG A 62 2.38 13.70 -20.33
CA ARG A 62 1.22 14.57 -20.59
C ARG A 62 0.86 15.52 -19.45
N LEU A 63 1.22 15.18 -18.20
CA LEU A 63 0.77 15.88 -16.99
C LEU A 63 1.86 16.72 -16.32
N ALA A 64 3.12 16.61 -16.74
CA ALA A 64 4.27 17.22 -16.07
C ALA A 64 4.31 18.75 -16.09
N THR A 65 3.39 19.43 -16.78
CA THR A 65 3.43 20.90 -16.96
C THR A 65 2.84 21.72 -15.81
N GLU A 66 2.12 21.12 -14.85
CA GLU A 66 1.60 21.87 -13.69
C GLU A 66 1.70 21.04 -12.40
N GLN A 67 2.77 21.20 -11.62
CA GLN A 67 2.71 20.91 -10.19
C GLN A 67 3.46 22.01 -9.43
N THR A 68 2.66 22.88 -8.81
CA THR A 68 3.04 23.73 -7.68
C THR A 68 3.64 22.87 -6.57
N THR A 69 4.68 23.40 -5.90
CA THR A 69 5.33 22.80 -4.74
C THR A 69 4.30 22.24 -3.75
N GLU A 70 4.26 20.92 -3.60
CA GLU A 70 3.55 20.29 -2.48
C GLU A 70 4.08 20.91 -1.19
N SER A 71 3.23 21.62 -0.45
CA SER A 71 3.61 22.09 0.87
C SER A 71 3.86 20.85 1.71
N VAL A 72 5.08 20.66 2.22
CA VAL A 72 5.46 19.55 3.11
C VAL A 72 4.93 19.77 4.53
N VAL A 73 4.32 20.93 4.77
CA VAL A 73 3.81 21.37 6.07
C VAL A 73 2.29 21.58 6.05
N THR A 74 1.65 21.31 7.18
CA THR A 74 0.23 21.51 7.42
C THR A 74 0.04 22.15 8.80
N THR A 75 -0.61 23.30 8.86
CA THR A 75 -0.86 24.01 10.12
C THR A 75 -2.12 23.52 10.81
N VAL A 76 -2.09 23.46 12.14
CA VAL A 76 -3.22 23.09 12.99
C VAL A 76 -3.44 24.21 14.01
N PRO A 77 -4.62 24.87 14.00
CA PRO A 77 -4.94 25.89 14.98
C PRO A 77 -5.19 25.25 16.35
N LEU A 78 -4.76 25.94 17.40
CA LEU A 78 -4.95 25.59 18.79
C LEU A 78 -5.95 26.56 19.43
N PRO A 79 -6.74 26.11 20.42
CA PRO A 79 -7.65 26.99 21.18
C PRO A 79 -6.93 27.87 22.21
N GLY A 80 -5.60 27.77 22.33
CA GLY A 80 -4.77 28.55 23.23
C GLY A 80 -3.41 27.89 23.50
N ASP A 81 -2.46 28.67 24.04
CA ASP A 81 -1.07 28.22 24.27
C ASP A 81 -0.93 27.18 25.41
N GLU A 82 -1.93 27.05 26.29
CA GLU A 82 -1.95 25.97 27.29
C GLU A 82 -1.89 24.60 26.61
N ILE A 83 -2.64 24.43 25.52
CA ILE A 83 -2.66 23.19 24.74
C ILE A 83 -1.30 22.96 24.07
N LYS A 84 -0.63 24.01 23.59
CA LYS A 84 0.73 23.95 23.03
C LYS A 84 1.71 23.35 24.05
N GLY A 85 1.65 23.79 25.30
CA GLY A 85 2.45 23.22 26.40
C GLY A 85 2.15 21.73 26.68
N ARG A 86 0.88 21.33 26.57
CA ARG A 86 0.47 19.92 26.73
C ARG A 86 0.89 19.04 25.54
N ILE A 87 0.93 19.58 24.33
CA ILE A 87 1.43 18.90 23.12
C ILE A 87 2.92 18.59 23.29
N ILE A 88 3.72 19.54 23.79
CA ILE A 88 5.14 19.32 24.08
C ILE A 88 5.29 18.25 25.19
N GLY A 89 4.58 18.47 26.31
CA GLY A 89 4.72 17.66 27.51
C GLY A 89 6.05 17.89 28.24
N ARG A 90 6.18 17.33 29.45
CA ARG A 90 7.43 17.44 30.23
C ARG A 90 8.58 16.78 29.45
N GLU A 91 9.68 17.51 29.28
CA GLU A 91 10.88 17.07 28.53
C GLU A 91 10.62 16.66 27.07
N GLY A 92 9.53 17.14 26.46
CA GLY A 92 9.16 16.77 25.10
C GLY A 92 8.61 15.33 24.97
N ARG A 93 8.18 14.72 26.08
CA ARG A 93 7.68 13.33 26.08
C ARG A 93 6.48 13.13 25.14
N ASN A 94 5.57 14.09 25.08
CA ASN A 94 4.33 13.95 24.31
C ASN A 94 4.59 14.19 22.82
N ILE A 95 5.35 15.23 22.48
CA ILE A 95 5.74 15.51 21.09
C ILE A 95 6.49 14.31 20.50
N ARG A 96 7.49 13.75 21.20
CA ARG A 96 8.22 12.56 20.73
C ARG A 96 7.33 11.33 20.56
N ALA A 97 6.39 11.12 21.49
CA ALA A 97 5.43 10.01 21.37
C ALA A 97 4.54 10.17 20.14
N PHE A 98 4.08 11.41 19.88
CA PHE A 98 3.27 11.73 18.71
C PHE A 98 4.05 11.58 17.41
N GLU A 99 5.27 12.08 17.35
CA GLU A 99 6.16 11.97 16.18
C GLU A 99 6.48 10.52 15.88
N SER A 100 6.77 9.71 16.91
CA SER A 100 6.99 8.27 16.77
C SER A 100 5.75 7.53 16.26
N ALA A 101 4.57 7.82 16.80
CA ALA A 101 3.33 7.15 16.42
C ALA A 101 2.87 7.51 15.00
N THR A 102 3.07 8.76 14.58
CA THR A 102 2.61 9.26 13.27
C THR A 102 3.67 9.13 12.17
N GLY A 103 4.95 9.17 12.53
CA GLY A 103 6.06 9.31 11.59
C GLY A 103 6.11 10.68 10.90
N CYS A 104 5.59 11.72 11.56
CA CYS A 104 5.64 13.12 11.13
C CYS A 104 6.27 13.96 12.23
N ASP A 105 6.94 15.05 11.88
CA ASP A 105 7.56 15.98 12.83
C ASP A 105 6.56 17.06 13.25
N LEU A 106 6.56 17.44 14.53
CA LEU A 106 5.77 18.57 15.01
C LEU A 106 6.68 19.78 15.20
N ILE A 107 6.49 20.80 14.37
CA ILE A 107 7.21 22.06 14.46
C ILE A 107 6.41 23.01 15.34
N ILE A 108 7.05 23.43 16.43
CA ILE A 108 6.53 24.37 17.40
C ILE A 108 7.44 25.60 17.37
N ASP A 109 6.94 26.69 16.79
CA ASP A 109 7.66 27.96 16.65
C ASP A 109 7.05 29.05 17.54
N ASP A 110 7.48 30.30 17.37
CA ASP A 110 6.98 31.45 18.14
C ASP A 110 5.59 31.92 17.70
N THR A 111 4.96 31.27 16.71
CA THR A 111 3.61 31.60 16.27
C THR A 111 2.61 31.20 17.38
N PRO A 112 1.83 32.15 17.91
CA PRO A 112 0.82 31.84 18.92
C PRO A 112 -0.29 30.97 18.34
N GLU A 113 -0.87 30.10 19.17
CA GLU A 113 -2.07 29.33 18.83
C GLU A 113 -1.97 28.44 17.59
N VAL A 114 -0.76 28.13 17.10
CA VAL A 114 -0.56 27.26 15.92
C VAL A 114 0.55 26.25 16.19
N VAL A 115 0.35 25.03 15.68
CA VAL A 115 1.38 24.00 15.57
C VAL A 115 1.41 23.50 14.13
N THR A 116 2.62 23.24 13.64
CA THR A 116 2.83 22.80 12.26
C THR A 116 3.21 21.32 12.23
N VAL A 117 2.48 20.52 11.45
CA VAL A 117 2.82 19.13 11.16
C VAL A 117 3.64 19.10 9.87
N SER A 118 4.84 18.53 9.93
CA SER A 118 5.74 18.37 8.80
C SER A 118 5.91 16.90 8.43
N GLY A 119 5.90 16.59 7.13
CA GLY A 119 6.13 15.23 6.66
C GLY A 119 5.94 15.06 5.16
N PHE A 120 6.72 14.17 4.55
CA PHE A 120 6.69 13.95 3.10
C PHE A 120 5.45 13.19 2.62
N ASP A 121 4.92 12.26 3.44
CA ASP A 121 3.73 11.49 3.07
C ASP A 121 2.45 12.29 3.40
N PRO A 122 1.67 12.74 2.40
CA PRO A 122 0.44 13.49 2.62
C PRO A 122 -0.61 12.72 3.45
N VAL A 123 -0.65 11.39 3.32
CA VAL A 123 -1.59 10.56 4.08
C VAL A 123 -1.18 10.53 5.56
N ARG A 124 0.12 10.36 5.86
CA ARG A 124 0.61 10.40 7.24
C ARG A 124 0.35 11.76 7.88
N ARG A 125 0.56 12.85 7.14
CA ARG A 125 0.20 14.20 7.60
C ARG A 125 -1.30 14.34 7.85
N GLY A 126 -2.14 13.79 6.99
CA GLY A 126 -3.59 13.73 7.20
C GLY A 126 -3.98 12.99 8.47
N ILE A 127 -3.35 11.85 8.74
CA ILE A 127 -3.54 11.08 9.99
C ILE A 127 -3.08 11.90 11.19
N ALA A 128 -1.88 12.48 11.14
CA ALA A 128 -1.34 13.31 12.21
C ALA A 128 -2.25 14.51 12.51
N ARG A 129 -2.70 15.24 11.49
CA ARG A 129 -3.64 16.36 11.64
C ARG A 129 -4.94 15.92 12.33
N THR A 130 -5.50 14.79 11.90
CA THR A 130 -6.77 14.27 12.45
C THR A 130 -6.59 13.80 13.90
N ALA A 131 -5.49 13.11 14.20
CA ALA A 131 -5.14 12.68 15.54
C ALA A 131 -4.91 13.87 16.48
N LEU A 132 -4.16 14.89 16.02
CA LEU A 132 -3.88 16.09 16.79
C LEU A 132 -5.16 16.88 17.09
N ALA A 133 -6.04 17.08 16.10
CA ALA A 133 -7.34 17.72 16.30
C ALA A 133 -8.19 16.98 17.35
N ARG A 134 -8.20 15.65 17.31
CA ARG A 134 -8.92 14.81 18.29
C ARG A 134 -8.33 14.94 19.70
N LEU A 135 -7.00 14.97 19.83
CA LEU A 135 -6.31 15.17 21.11
C LEU A 135 -6.54 16.57 21.69
N ILE A 136 -6.60 17.61 20.84
CA ILE A 136 -6.91 18.98 21.23
C ILE A 136 -8.35 19.07 21.76
N GLN A 137 -9.31 18.44 21.09
CA GLN A 137 -10.71 18.41 21.51
C GLN A 137 -10.92 17.68 22.85
N ASP A 138 -10.26 16.53 23.06
CA ASP A 138 -10.31 15.80 24.34
C ASP A 138 -9.49 16.53 25.44
N GLY A 139 -8.53 17.35 25.04
CA GLY A 139 -7.59 18.05 25.90
C GLY A 139 -6.55 17.13 26.56
N ARG A 140 -6.73 15.81 26.59
CA ARG A 140 -5.86 14.86 27.29
C ARG A 140 -4.73 14.33 26.40
N ILE A 141 -3.58 14.99 26.49
CA ILE A 141 -2.39 14.64 25.70
C ILE A 141 -1.39 13.88 26.58
N GLN A 142 -1.36 12.55 26.42
CA GLN A 142 -0.44 11.61 27.08
C GLN A 142 -0.11 10.47 26.10
N PRO A 143 1.02 9.75 26.22
CA PRO A 143 1.45 8.77 25.22
C PRO A 143 0.41 7.71 24.87
N THR A 144 -0.27 7.14 25.86
CA THR A 144 -1.32 6.12 25.63
C THR A 144 -2.51 6.68 24.84
N ARG A 145 -2.88 7.94 25.09
CA ARG A 145 -3.96 8.61 24.34
C ARG A 145 -3.54 9.02 22.95
N ILE A 146 -2.26 9.37 22.78
CA ILE A 146 -1.68 9.68 21.48
C ILE A 146 -1.76 8.46 20.58
N GLU A 147 -1.32 7.30 21.06
CA GLU A 147 -1.40 6.02 20.32
C GLU A 147 -2.86 5.70 19.95
N ASP A 148 -3.78 5.71 20.93
CA ASP A 148 -5.22 5.50 20.70
C ASP A 148 -5.80 6.45 19.64
N ALA A 149 -5.42 7.73 19.69
CA ALA A 149 -5.93 8.76 18.79
C ALA A 149 -5.39 8.58 17.37
N VAL A 150 -4.11 8.21 17.23
CA VAL A 150 -3.46 7.94 15.95
C VAL A 150 -4.07 6.71 15.30
N ASP A 151 -4.32 5.63 16.04
CA ASP A 151 -4.94 4.42 15.50
C ASP A 151 -6.37 4.68 15.00
N LYS A 152 -7.17 5.41 15.79
CA LYS A 152 -8.51 5.83 15.36
C LYS A 152 -8.47 6.75 14.14
N ALA A 153 -7.51 7.68 14.10
CA ALA A 153 -7.34 8.58 12.95
C ALA A 153 -6.92 7.81 11.70
N ARG A 154 -6.06 6.79 11.84
CA ARG A 154 -5.65 5.91 10.73
C ARG A 154 -6.83 5.16 10.14
N ALA A 155 -7.65 4.51 10.98
CA ALA A 155 -8.84 3.80 10.53
C ALA A 155 -9.86 4.73 9.83
N GLU A 156 -10.02 5.96 10.33
CA GLU A 156 -10.89 6.98 9.73
C GLU A 156 -10.36 7.44 8.37
N VAL A 157 -9.07 7.74 8.29
CA VAL A 157 -8.41 8.15 7.04
C VAL A 157 -8.47 7.04 6.00
N ASP A 158 -8.23 5.78 6.38
CA ASP A 158 -8.31 4.64 5.46
C ASP A 158 -9.73 4.49 4.87
N LYS A 159 -10.77 4.66 5.69
CA LYS A 159 -12.15 4.66 5.21
C LYS A 159 -12.43 5.82 4.25
N LEU A 160 -11.93 7.02 4.56
CA LEU A 160 -12.07 8.18 3.68
C LEU A 160 -11.34 7.99 2.35
N ILE A 161 -10.17 7.34 2.36
CA ILE A 161 -9.43 6.97 1.14
C ILE A 161 -10.28 6.04 0.29
N GLU A 162 -10.85 4.99 0.86
CA GLU A 162 -11.68 4.04 0.11
C GLU A 162 -12.92 4.71 -0.50
N GLN A 163 -13.60 5.55 0.27
CA GLN A 163 -14.75 6.33 -0.21
C GLN A 163 -14.37 7.32 -1.32
N ALA A 164 -13.27 8.05 -1.14
CA ALA A 164 -12.79 9.00 -2.14
C ALA A 164 -12.36 8.31 -3.44
N GLY A 165 -11.73 7.14 -3.34
CA GLY A 165 -11.37 6.32 -4.50
C GLY A 165 -12.61 5.86 -5.27
N GLN A 166 -13.63 5.37 -4.57
CA GLN A 166 -14.90 4.97 -5.20
C GLN A 166 -15.61 6.15 -5.86
N GLN A 167 -15.66 7.30 -5.19
CA GLN A 167 -16.29 8.50 -5.75
C GLN A 167 -15.55 8.97 -7.02
N ALA A 168 -14.21 8.96 -7.01
CA ALA A 168 -13.42 9.35 -8.17
C ALA A 168 -13.68 8.45 -9.39
N LEU A 169 -13.95 7.15 -9.18
CA LEU A 169 -14.33 6.25 -10.28
C LEU A 169 -15.68 6.60 -10.86
N VAL A 170 -16.66 6.92 -10.01
CA VAL A 170 -17.99 7.34 -10.43
C VAL A 170 -17.91 8.63 -11.24
N ASP A 171 -17.18 9.62 -10.73
CA ASP A 171 -17.03 10.93 -11.39
C ASP A 171 -16.29 10.83 -12.73
N ALA A 172 -15.34 9.89 -12.85
CA ALA A 172 -14.59 9.64 -14.07
C ALA A 172 -15.28 8.64 -15.03
N GLU A 173 -16.45 8.12 -14.67
CA GLU A 173 -17.20 7.10 -15.41
C GLU A 173 -16.37 5.83 -15.71
N VAL A 174 -15.43 5.47 -14.82
CA VAL A 174 -14.57 4.29 -14.95
C VAL A 174 -15.07 3.17 -14.06
N THR A 175 -15.19 1.96 -14.60
CA THR A 175 -15.59 0.77 -13.86
C THR A 175 -14.52 -0.32 -13.91
N ASN A 176 -14.61 -1.30 -13.01
CA ASN A 176 -13.79 -2.52 -13.03
C ASN A 176 -12.27 -2.31 -12.85
N LEU A 177 -11.86 -1.37 -11.97
CA LEU A 177 -10.46 -1.27 -11.55
C LEU A 177 -10.16 -2.17 -10.35
N HIS A 178 -8.92 -2.65 -10.30
CA HIS A 178 -8.42 -3.42 -9.16
C HIS A 178 -8.52 -2.60 -7.85
N PRO A 179 -8.92 -3.21 -6.71
CA PRO A 179 -9.11 -2.48 -5.44
C PRO A 179 -7.91 -1.64 -5.00
N GLU A 180 -6.68 -2.09 -5.26
CA GLU A 180 -5.47 -1.32 -4.94
C GLU A 180 -5.32 -0.04 -5.77
N ILE A 181 -5.80 -0.04 -7.03
CA ILE A 181 -5.83 1.17 -7.87
C ILE A 181 -6.84 2.15 -7.29
N VAL A 182 -8.03 1.66 -6.91
CA VAL A 182 -9.06 2.48 -6.27
C VAL A 182 -8.54 3.12 -4.99
N ARG A 183 -7.86 2.35 -4.13
CA ARG A 183 -7.22 2.87 -2.93
C ARG A 183 -6.15 3.91 -3.25
N THR A 184 -5.35 3.68 -4.30
CA THR A 184 -4.31 4.63 -4.74
C THR A 184 -4.91 5.95 -5.22
N LEU A 185 -6.00 5.91 -5.99
CA LEU A 185 -6.76 7.10 -6.39
C LEU A 185 -7.30 7.84 -5.17
N GLY A 186 -7.85 7.12 -4.21
CA GLY A 186 -8.35 7.70 -2.96
C GLY A 186 -7.29 8.45 -2.15
N ARG A 187 -6.04 7.98 -2.15
CA ARG A 187 -4.92 8.65 -1.47
C ARG A 187 -4.62 10.03 -2.05
N LEU A 188 -4.96 10.28 -3.32
CA LEU A 188 -4.77 11.59 -3.96
C LEU A 188 -5.58 12.71 -3.29
N ARG A 189 -6.65 12.36 -2.55
CA ARG A 189 -7.41 13.32 -1.73
C ARG A 189 -6.55 14.08 -0.73
N TYR A 190 -5.45 13.50 -0.25
CA TYR A 190 -4.58 14.11 0.76
C TYR A 190 -3.41 14.88 0.14
N ARG A 191 -3.22 14.75 -1.17
CA ARG A 191 -2.14 15.41 -1.91
C ARG A 191 -2.38 16.91 -2.10
N TYR A 192 -3.64 17.34 -2.05
CA TYR A 192 -4.12 18.72 -2.23
C TYR A 192 -4.92 19.19 -1.03
#